data_AF-D3E291-F1
#
_entry.id   AF-D3E291-F1
#
_cell.length_a   1.000
_cell.length_b   1.000
_cell.length_c   1.000
_cell.angle_alpha   90.00
_cell.angle_beta   90.00
_cell.angle_gamma   90.00
#
_symmetry.space_group_name_H-M   'P 1'
#
loop_
_entity.id
_entity.type
_entity.pdbx_description
1 polymer ?
#
loop_
_entity_poly.entity_id
_entity_poly.type
_entity_poly.pdbx_seq_one_letter_code
_entity_poly.pdbx_strand_id
1 'polypeptide(L)' 'MGECPYCGKDVDFTEVCPHCGADLSEFDDRCPFCGVLISRAALICPRCGSDVYEFWYGD' A
#
# COMPACT_ATOMS: atom_id res chain seq x y z
N MET A 1 -2.95 10.17 -1.24
CA MET A 1 -3.90 9.14 -0.78
C MET A 1 -3.64 7.76 -1.38
N GLY A 2 -3.81 6.74 -0.56
CA GLY A 2 -3.99 5.33 -0.90
C GLY A 2 -5.01 4.69 0.04
N GLU A 3 -5.44 3.46 -0.23
CA GLU A 3 -6.41 2.75 0.62
C GLU A 3 -5.68 2.06 1.79
N CYS A 4 -6.18 2.21 3.03
CA CYS A 4 -5.65 1.51 4.19
C CYS A 4 -5.89 0.00 4.05
N PRO A 5 -4.85 -0.86 4.08
CA PRO A 5 -4.98 -2.30 3.87
C PRO A 5 -5.78 -3.01 4.97
N TYR A 6 -5.95 -2.37 6.14
CA TYR A 6 -6.65 -2.95 7.28
C TYR A 6 -8.13 -2.60 7.34
N CYS A 7 -8.52 -1.38 6.93
CA CYS A 7 -9.91 -0.91 7.05
C CYS A 7 -10.57 -0.49 5.74
N GLY A 8 -9.82 -0.43 4.63
CA GLY A 8 -10.34 -0.11 3.31
C GLY A 8 -10.75 1.36 3.10
N LYS A 9 -10.46 2.26 4.06
CA LYS A 9 -10.70 3.70 3.87
C LYS A 9 -9.49 4.37 3.24
N ASP A 10 -9.76 5.39 2.43
CA ASP A 10 -8.73 6.28 1.91
C ASP A 10 -7.99 6.98 3.05
N VAL A 11 -6.67 6.99 2.94
CA VAL A 11 -5.76 7.63 3.88
C VAL A 11 -4.62 8.29 3.11
N ASP A 12 -4.06 9.36 3.66
CA ASP A 12 -2.78 9.90 3.19
C ASP A 12 -1.60 9.06 3.72
N PHE A 13 -0.39 9.37 3.23
CA PHE A 13 0.82 8.75 3.77
C PHE A 13 1.05 9.24 5.19
N THR A 14 0.63 8.43 6.15
CA THR A 14 0.72 8.67 7.58
C THR A 14 1.19 7.39 8.26
N GLU A 15 1.88 7.53 9.39
CA GLU A 15 2.36 6.38 10.17
C GLU A 15 1.24 5.63 10.88
N VAL A 16 0.08 6.26 11.12
CA VAL A 16 -1.06 5.63 11.79
C VAL A 16 -2.36 5.99 11.09
N CYS A 17 -3.16 4.98 10.75
CA CYS A 17 -4.46 5.20 10.12
C CYS A 17 -5.40 6.00 11.04
N PRO A 18 -5.91 7.18 10.63
CA PRO A 18 -6.81 7.99 11.46
C PRO A 18 -8.21 7.37 11.62
N HIS A 19 -8.52 6.32 10.87
CA HIS A 19 -9.84 5.68 10.90
C HIS A 19 -9.91 4.40 11.73
N CYS A 20 -8.83 3.62 11.77
CA CYS A 20 -8.81 2.35 12.50
C CYS A 20 -7.65 2.22 13.50
N GLY A 21 -6.69 3.15 13.51
CA GLY A 21 -5.53 3.10 14.40
C GLY A 21 -4.46 2.07 14.03
N ALA A 22 -4.52 1.48 12.82
CA ALA A 22 -3.48 0.58 12.35
C ALA A 22 -2.16 1.32 12.12
N ASP A 23 -1.05 0.66 12.45
CA ASP A 23 0.29 1.13 12.09
C ASP A 23 0.52 0.96 10.59
N LEU A 24 0.90 2.06 9.96
CA LEU A 24 1.15 2.20 8.53
C LEU A 24 2.59 2.68 8.24
N SER A 25 3.47 2.66 9.25
CA SER A 25 4.82 3.22 9.16
C SER A 25 5.69 2.58 8.06
N GLU A 26 5.45 1.30 7.76
CA GLU A 26 6.15 0.55 6.70
C GLU A 26 5.49 0.66 5.31
N PHE A 27 4.36 1.36 5.18
CA PHE A 27 3.59 1.47 3.95
C PHE A 27 3.87 2.81 3.25
N ASP A 28 5.03 2.88 2.61
CA ASP A 28 5.56 4.10 2.00
C ASP A 28 5.17 4.29 0.52
N ASP A 29 4.44 3.35 -0.07
CA ASP A 29 3.96 3.44 -1.45
C ASP A 29 2.53 2.90 -1.62
N ARG A 30 2.01 2.97 -2.85
CA ARG A 30 0.70 2.40 -3.20
C ARG A 30 0.79 1.45 -4.37
N CYS A 31 -0.04 0.41 -4.34
CA CYS A 31 -0.17 -0.50 -5.46
C CYS A 31 -0.68 0.28 -6.69
N PRO A 32 0.07 0.28 -7.81
CA PRO A 32 -0.35 1.00 -9.02
C PRO A 32 -1.59 0.38 -9.67
N PHE A 33 -1.92 -0.87 -9.34
CA PHE A 33 -3.03 -1.62 -9.93
C PHE A 33 -4.33 -1.51 -9.14
N CYS A 34 -4.28 -1.45 -7.81
CA CYS A 34 -5.48 -1.42 -6.97
C CYS A 34 -5.55 -0.28 -5.94
N GLY A 35 -4.48 0.52 -5.81
CA GLY A 35 -4.46 1.72 -4.97
C GLY A 35 -4.27 1.48 -3.46
N VAL A 36 -4.19 0.23 -3.00
CA VAL A 36 -3.90 -0.06 -1.58
C VAL A 36 -2.49 0.36 -1.22
N LEU A 37 -2.32 0.87 0.00
CA LEU A 37 -0.99 1.10 0.54
C LEU A 37 -0.21 -0.21 0.67
N ILE A 38 1.06 -0.16 0.25
CA ILE A 38 2.03 -1.27 0.31
C ILE A 38 3.41 -0.69 0.64
N SER A 39 4.32 -1.54 1.11
CA SER A 39 5.73 -1.17 1.23
C SER A 39 6.40 -1.12 -0.15
N ARG A 40 7.39 -0.25 -0.37
CA ARG A 40 8.25 -0.30 -1.58
C ARG A 40 8.97 -1.63 -1.75
N ALA A 41 9.21 -2.35 -0.66
CA ALA A 41 9.83 -3.66 -0.70
C ALA A 41 8.86 -4.78 -1.14
N ALA A 42 7.56 -4.47 -1.32
CA ALA A 42 6.59 -5.46 -1.76
C ALA A 42 6.92 -5.91 -3.20
N LEU A 43 6.98 -7.23 -3.41
CA LEU A 43 7.12 -7.83 -4.74
C LEU A 43 5.74 -8.10 -5.35
N ILE A 44 4.81 -8.60 -4.53
CA ILE A 44 3.44 -8.92 -4.92
C ILE A 44 2.48 -8.12 -4.02
N CYS A 45 1.46 -7.51 -4.61
CA CYS A 45 0.42 -6.82 -3.84
C CYS A 45 -0.40 -7.84 -3.03
N PRO A 46 -0.45 -7.74 -1.69
CA PRO A 46 -1.20 -8.68 -0.86
C PRO A 46 -2.73 -8.58 -1.02
N ARG A 47 -3.23 -7.48 -1.60
CA ARG A 47 -4.68 -7.28 -1.82
C ARG A 47 -5.15 -7.83 -3.17
N CYS A 48 -4.46 -7.48 -4.26
CA CYS A 48 -4.90 -7.84 -5.61
C CYS A 48 -4.06 -8.92 -6.29
N GLY A 49 -2.91 -9.31 -5.73
CA GLY A 49 -2.04 -10.35 -6.28
C GLY A 49 -1.19 -9.92 -7.48
N SER A 50 -1.21 -8.63 -7.85
CA SER A 50 -0.38 -8.12 -8.96
C SER A 50 1.10 -8.14 -8.59
N ASP A 51 1.95 -8.49 -9.55
CA ASP A 51 3.39 -8.29 -9.47
C ASP A 51 3.68 -6.79 -9.58
N VAL A 52 4.17 -6.21 -8.49
CA VAL A 52 4.52 -4.78 -8.40
C VAL A 52 6.03 -4.57 -8.53
N TYR A 53 6.84 -5.65 -8.45
CA TYR A 53 8.28 -5.58 -8.62
C TYR A 53 8.64 -5.14 -10.03
N GLU A 54 8.07 -5.81 -11.04
CA GLU A 54 8.31 -5.48 -12.44
C GLU A 54 7.92 -4.04 -12.78
N PHE A 55 6.89 -3.50 -12.13
CA PHE A 55 6.45 -2.12 -12.36
C PHE A 55 7.44 -1.07 -11.81
N TRP A 56 8.14 -1.37 -10.71
CA TRP A 56 9.05 -0.42 -10.06
C TRP A 56 10.52 -0.63 -10.41
N TYR A 57 10.91 -1.88 -10.66
CA TYR A 57 12.30 -2.31 -10.80
C TYR A 57 12.58 -3.07 -12.10
N GLY A 58 11.55 -3.37 -12.90
CA GLY A 58 11.71 -3.97 -14.22
C GLY A 58 12.14 -2.91 -15.24
N ASP A 59 13.28 -3.14 -15.89
CA ASP A 59 13.80 -2.38 -17.03
C ASP A 59 12.95 -2.57 -18.31
#